data_AF-A0A348N4F6-F1
#
_entry.id   AF-A0A348N4F6-F1
#
_cell.length_a   1.000
_cell.length_b   1.000
_cell.length_c   1.000
_cell.angle_alpha   90.00
_cell.angle_beta   90.00
_cell.angle_gamma   90.00
#
_symmetry.space_group_name_H-M   'P 1'
#
loop_
_entity.id
_entity.type
_entity.pdbx_description
1 polymer ?
#
loop_
_entity_poly.entity_id
_entity_poly.type
_entity_poly.pdbx_seq_one_letter_code
_entity_poly.pdbx_strand_id
1 'polypeptide(L)' 'MKYVVILGDGMADWPIDELDGRTPLEYASTPFMDEL' A
#
# COMPACT_ATOMS: atom_id res chain seq x y z
N MET A 1 -6.48 -27.17 1.63
CA MET A 1 -5.65 -25.93 1.60
C MET A 1 -6.24 -24.93 2.58
N LYS A 2 -5.40 -24.12 3.22
CA LYS A 2 -5.82 -23.01 4.09
C LYS A 2 -5.32 -21.72 3.47
N TYR A 3 -6.09 -20.64 3.60
CA TYR A 3 -5.77 -19.33 3.04
C TYR A 3 -5.81 -18.26 4.13
N VAL A 4 -5.06 -17.19 3.90
CA VAL A 4 -5.10 -15.96 4.68
C VAL A 4 -5.48 -14.84 3.73
N VAL A 5 -6.47 -14.03 4.12
CA VAL A 5 -6.91 -12.85 3.39
C VAL A 5 -6.66 -11.64 4.29
N ILE A 6 -5.95 -10.66 3.77
CA ILE A 6 -5.69 -9.38 4.45
C ILE A 6 -6.46 -8.30 3.68
N LEU A 7 -7.35 -7.60 4.39
CA LEU A 7 -8.08 -6.46 3.85
C LEU A 7 -7.47 -5.17 4.40
N GLY A 8 -6.83 -4.39 3.52
CA GLY A 8 -6.39 -3.04 3.84
C GLY A 8 -7.57 -2.07 3.78
N ASP A 9 -8.30 -1.91 4.88
CA ASP A 9 -9.42 -0.96 4.95
C ASP A 9 -8.92 0.48 4.80
N GLY A 10 -9.51 1.22 3.86
CA GLY A 10 -9.09 2.59 3.52
C GLY A 10 -7.65 2.72 2.99
N MET A 11 -7.03 1.63 2.53
CA MET A 11 -5.62 1.62 2.11
C MET A 11 -5.37 2.29 0.75
N ALA A 12 -6.39 2.34 -0.10
CA ALA A 12 -6.33 3.07 -1.36
C ALA A 12 -6.45 4.57 -1.11
N ASP A 13 -5.65 5.35 -1.83
CA ASP A 13 -5.67 6.80 -1.75
C ASP A 13 -5.31 7.42 -3.10
N TRP A 14 -5.34 8.75 -3.15
CA TRP A 14 -4.93 9.55 -4.30
C TRP A 14 -3.46 9.96 -4.21
N PRO A 15 -2.81 10.29 -5.35
CA PRO A 15 -1.53 10.99 -5.36
C PRO A 15 -1.56 12.30 -4.55
N ILE A 16 -0.51 12.53 -3.78
CA ILE A 16 -0.37 13.70 -2.89
C ILE A 16 0.90 14.47 -3.27
N ASP A 17 0.79 15.80 -3.42
CA ASP A 17 1.91 16.66 -3.84
C ASP A 17 3.07 16.62 -2.84
N GLU A 18 2.78 16.58 -1.52
CA GLU A 18 3.77 16.46 -0.46
C GLU A 18 4.54 15.13 -0.46
N LEU A 19 4.06 14.11 -1.20
CA LEU A 19 4.68 12.80 -1.35
C LEU A 19 5.32 12.60 -2.73
N ASP A 20 5.68 13.69 -3.41
CA ASP A 20 6.21 13.70 -4.77
C ASP A 20 5.20 13.14 -5.81
N GLY A 21 3.90 13.36 -5.59
CA GLY A 21 2.85 12.85 -6.47
C GLY A 21 2.59 11.35 -6.33
N ARG A 22 2.94 10.75 -5.19
CA ARG A 22 2.67 9.33 -4.87
C ARG A 22 1.48 9.21 -3.93
N THR A 23 0.84 8.05 -3.93
CA THR A 23 -0.09 7.66 -2.85
C THR A 23 0.68 7.35 -1.56
N PRO A 24 0.05 7.37 -0.37
CA PRO A 24 0.69 6.96 0.87
C PRO A 24 1.26 5.54 0.82
N LEU A 25 0.57 4.63 0.10
CA LEU A 25 1.03 3.26 -0.05
C LEU A 25 2.31 3.16 -0.89
N GLU A 26 2.39 3.89 -2.01
CA GLU A 26 3.58 3.94 -2.86
C GLU A 26 4.75 4.69 -2.21
N TYR A 27 4.47 5.64 -1.32
CA TYR A 27 5.49 6.38 -0.59
C TYR A 27 6.12 5.55 0.54
N ALA A 28 5.34 4.68 1.19
CA ALA A 28 5.78 3.88 2.31
C ALA A 28 6.82 2.81 1.89
N SER A 29 7.73 2.48 2.81
CA SER A 29 8.63 1.33 2.62
C SER A 29 7.87 0.04 2.96
N THR A 30 7.46 -0.70 1.92
CA THR A 30 6.60 -1.89 2.06
C THR A 30 7.22 -3.17 1.47
N PRO A 31 8.49 -3.51 1.77
CA PRO A 31 9.22 -4.57 1.07
C PRO A 31 8.52 -5.93 1.11
N PHE A 32 7.84 -6.26 2.21
CA PHE A 32 7.12 -7.53 2.31
C PHE A 32 5.81 -7.57 1.52
N MET A 33 5.16 -6.42 1.26
CA MET A 33 4.01 -6.38 0.36
C MET A 33 4.47 -6.37 -1.10
N ASP A 34 5.64 -5.81 -1.37
CA ASP A 34 6.26 -5.77 -2.70
C ASP A 34 6.82 -7.15 -3.12
N GLU A 35 7.20 -7.99 -2.16
CA GLU A 35 7.72 -9.36 -2.37
C GLU A 35 6.63 -10.44 -2.56
N LEU A 36 5.37 -10.15 -2.22
CA LEU A 36 4.25 -11.10 -2.28
C LEU A 36 3.67 -11.24 -3.69
#